data_AF-A0A8S4DMN6-F1
#
_entry.id   AF-A0A8S4DMN6-F1
#
_cell.length_a   1.000
_cell.length_b   1.000
_cell.length_c   1.000
_cell.angle_alpha   90.00
_cell.angle_beta   90.00
_cell.angle_gamma   90.00
#
_symmetry.space_group_name_H-M   'P 1'
#
loop_
_entity.id
_entity.type
_entity.pdbx_description
1 polymer ?
#
loop_
_entity_poly.entity_id
_entity_poly.type
_entity_poly.pdbx_seq_one_letter_code
_entity_poly.pdbx_strand_id
1 'polypeptide(L)'
;MAEAGKQEQEHAVAIGSVNEKGTPMIPVTGDACWSKRSYGTNYCASSGAGAIVGMYSKKVLHYGVKNKVCTICSRANKKALDPPDHICFKNFDGPSTAMEAAIITEGFKSSLDDHGLIYNQYVADGDSSTYASIRNSRPYESVTVGKVECKNHLLRNYCKALLSIATNTKYPIRARKLLKDNYLRIRWGID
;
A
#
# COMPACT_ATOMS: atom_id res chain seq x y z
N MET A 1 9.39 -8.63 -14.64
CA MET A 1 8.41 -9.07 -13.63
C MET A 1 8.05 -10.55 -13.80
N ALA A 2 7.85 -11.06 -15.01
CA ALA A 2 7.55 -12.49 -15.25
C ALA A 2 8.56 -13.47 -14.59
N GLU A 3 9.86 -13.21 -14.68
CA GLU A 3 10.88 -14.04 -14.00
C GLU A 3 10.75 -14.02 -12.47
N ALA A 4 10.39 -12.87 -11.90
CA ALA A 4 10.13 -12.76 -10.46
C ALA A 4 8.90 -13.58 -10.06
N GLY A 5 7.82 -13.53 -10.86
CA GLY A 5 6.63 -14.37 -10.65
C GLY A 5 6.95 -15.86 -10.68
N LYS A 6 7.79 -16.31 -11.62
CA LYS A 6 8.25 -17.71 -11.68
C LYS A 6 9.04 -18.13 -10.45
N GLN A 7 9.97 -17.29 -9.97
CA GLN A 7 10.74 -17.58 -8.76
C GLN A 7 9.85 -17.69 -7.51
N GLU A 8 8.85 -16.82 -7.39
CA GLU A 8 7.85 -16.89 -6.32
C GLU A 8 7.00 -18.16 -6.42
N GLN A 9 6.60 -18.55 -7.62
CA GLN A 9 5.85 -19.78 -7.88
C GLN A 9 6.64 -21.02 -7.49
N GLU A 10 7.89 -21.14 -7.95
CA GLU A 10 8.77 -22.26 -7.61
C GLU A 10 8.98 -22.36 -6.09
N HIS A 11 9.23 -21.23 -5.44
CA HIS A 11 9.40 -21.19 -3.98
C HIS A 11 8.11 -21.59 -3.24
N ALA A 12 6.96 -21.07 -3.66
CA ALA A 12 5.67 -21.38 -3.05
C ALA A 12 5.31 -22.86 -3.17
N VAL A 13 5.58 -23.48 -4.32
CA VAL A 13 5.40 -24.92 -4.53
C VAL A 13 6.37 -25.73 -3.67
N ALA A 14 7.64 -25.32 -3.58
CA ALA A 14 8.65 -26.02 -2.78
C ALA A 14 8.30 -26.08 -1.28
N ILE A 15 7.66 -25.04 -0.74
CA ILE A 15 7.21 -25.00 0.66
C ILE A 15 5.78 -25.54 0.85
N GLY A 16 5.12 -26.02 -0.21
CA GLY A 16 3.74 -26.52 -0.16
C GLY A 16 2.67 -25.45 0.07
N SER A 17 2.98 -24.17 -0.18
CA SER A 17 2.03 -23.05 -0.06
C SER A 17 1.17 -22.94 -1.32
N VAL A 18 0.19 -23.84 -1.44
CA VAL A 18 -0.75 -23.92 -2.56
C VAL A 18 -2.19 -23.98 -2.05
N ASN A 19 -3.15 -23.46 -2.83
CA ASN A 19 -4.57 -23.61 -2.52
C ASN A 19 -5.09 -25.01 -2.89
N GLU A 20 -6.38 -25.27 -2.63
CA GLU A 20 -7.05 -26.55 -2.97
C GLU A 20 -6.99 -26.91 -4.47
N LYS A 21 -6.85 -25.90 -5.34
CA LYS A 21 -6.73 -26.06 -6.81
C LYS A 21 -5.26 -26.20 -7.26
N GLY A 22 -4.30 -26.23 -6.34
CA GLY A 22 -2.86 -26.28 -6.64
C GLY A 22 -2.23 -24.95 -7.07
N THR A 23 -2.97 -23.83 -6.97
CA THR A 23 -2.43 -22.49 -7.29
C THR A 23 -1.49 -22.03 -6.19
N PRO A 24 -0.25 -21.60 -6.50
CA PRO A 24 0.69 -21.12 -5.51
C PRO A 24 0.22 -19.84 -4.83
N MET A 25 0.42 -19.79 -3.51
CA MET A 25 0.05 -18.67 -2.66
C MET A 25 1.28 -18.03 -2.03
N ILE A 26 1.39 -16.71 -2.12
CA ILE A 26 2.53 -15.97 -1.58
C ILE A 26 2.12 -14.75 -0.74
N PRO A 27 2.90 -14.43 0.31
CA PRO A 27 2.81 -13.13 0.95
C PRO A 27 3.47 -12.08 0.05
N VAL A 28 2.88 -10.89 -0.01
CA VAL A 28 3.41 -9.74 -0.75
C VAL A 28 3.45 -8.51 0.13
N THR A 29 4.38 -7.62 -0.16
CA THR A 29 4.40 -6.27 0.41
C THR A 29 4.04 -5.26 -0.67
N GLY A 30 3.39 -4.16 -0.32
CA GLY A 30 3.13 -3.09 -1.27
C GLY A 30 3.14 -1.73 -0.63
N ASP A 31 3.63 -0.75 -1.39
CA ASP A 31 3.77 0.63 -0.97
C ASP A 31 3.61 1.55 -2.20
N ALA A 32 3.29 2.81 -1.94
CA ALA A 32 3.20 3.84 -2.96
C ALA A 32 3.93 5.12 -2.57
N CYS A 33 4.34 5.86 -3.59
CA CYS A 33 4.91 7.17 -3.49
C CYS A 33 4.08 8.18 -4.27
N TRP A 34 4.16 9.44 -3.85
CA TRP A 34 3.47 10.55 -4.48
C TRP A 34 4.47 11.57 -4.98
N SER A 35 4.17 12.18 -6.13
CA SER A 35 5.02 13.22 -6.72
C SER A 35 5.12 14.48 -5.86
N LYS A 36 4.21 14.65 -4.90
CA LYS A 36 4.25 15.71 -3.89
C LYS A 36 4.17 15.09 -2.50
N ARG A 37 5.21 15.33 -1.70
CA ARG A 37 5.21 14.94 -0.28
C ARG A 37 4.20 15.80 0.48
N SER A 38 3.39 15.16 1.32
CA SER A 38 2.51 15.85 2.26
C SER A 38 2.79 15.36 3.67
N TYR A 39 3.09 16.27 4.60
CA TYR A 39 3.33 15.93 6.00
C TYR A 39 2.01 15.85 6.77
N GLY A 40 1.04 15.10 6.23
CA GLY A 40 -0.28 14.93 6.82
C GLY A 40 -1.25 16.11 6.66
N THR A 41 -0.86 17.17 5.94
CA THR A 41 -1.64 18.41 5.82
C THR A 41 -2.20 18.68 4.43
N ASN A 42 -1.64 18.08 3.36
CA ASN A 42 -2.01 18.47 2.00
C ASN A 42 -1.89 17.33 0.97
N TYR A 43 -2.94 16.50 0.88
CA TYR A 43 -3.01 15.33 0.01
C TYR A 43 -3.35 15.66 -1.46
N CYS A 44 -2.67 16.65 -2.05
CA CYS A 44 -3.01 17.19 -3.38
C CYS A 44 -2.10 16.71 -4.52
N ALA A 45 -1.31 15.65 -4.33
CA ALA A 45 -0.41 15.14 -5.36
C ALA A 45 -1.15 14.83 -6.69
N SER A 46 -0.58 15.25 -7.80
CA SER A 46 -1.17 15.04 -9.13
C SER A 46 -0.85 13.67 -9.71
N SER A 47 0.18 13.03 -9.18
CA SER A 47 0.64 11.71 -9.62
C SER A 47 1.06 10.87 -8.41
N GLY A 48 0.79 9.58 -8.48
CA GLY A 48 1.27 8.58 -7.55
C GLY A 48 1.75 7.35 -8.30
N ALA A 49 2.74 6.65 -7.75
CA ALA A 49 3.24 5.39 -8.27
C ALA A 49 3.26 4.38 -7.13
N GLY A 50 2.98 3.12 -7.41
CA GLY A 50 2.92 2.07 -6.42
C GLY A 50 3.47 0.77 -6.96
N ALA A 51 3.96 -0.07 -6.06
CA ALA A 51 4.53 -1.35 -6.42
C ALA A 51 4.11 -2.44 -5.43
N ILE A 52 3.97 -3.66 -5.96
CA ILE A 52 3.85 -4.89 -5.17
C ILE A 52 5.16 -5.66 -5.34
N VAL A 53 5.73 -6.10 -4.22
CA VAL A 53 6.99 -6.83 -4.15
C VAL A 53 6.72 -8.18 -3.50
N GLY A 54 7.23 -9.24 -4.13
CA GLY A 54 7.13 -10.59 -3.60
C GLY A 54 8.04 -10.78 -2.38
N MET A 55 7.54 -11.48 -1.36
CA MET A 55 8.27 -11.64 -0.11
C MET A 55 9.43 -12.64 -0.19
N TYR A 56 9.43 -13.58 -1.13
CA TYR A 56 10.51 -14.57 -1.24
C TYR A 56 11.62 -14.07 -2.17
N SER A 57 11.26 -13.68 -3.39
CA SER A 57 12.18 -13.16 -4.41
C SER A 57 12.71 -11.76 -4.07
N LYS A 58 11.99 -10.98 -3.25
CA LYS A 58 12.24 -9.55 -2.99
C LYS A 58 12.22 -8.70 -4.26
N LYS A 59 11.57 -9.18 -5.32
CA LYS A 59 11.46 -8.52 -6.63
C LYS A 59 10.06 -7.95 -6.85
N VAL A 60 9.99 -6.94 -7.70
CA VAL A 60 8.73 -6.29 -8.10
C VAL A 60 7.91 -7.26 -8.94
N LEU A 61 6.65 -7.47 -8.52
CA LEU A 61 5.64 -8.28 -9.21
C LEU A 61 4.63 -7.41 -9.94
N HIS A 62 4.35 -6.21 -9.43
CA HIS A 62 3.45 -5.26 -10.06
C HIS A 62 3.96 -3.84 -9.85
N TYR A 63 3.74 -2.98 -10.83
CA TYR A 63 3.99 -1.54 -10.74
C TYR A 63 2.89 -0.80 -11.51
N GLY A 64 2.37 0.27 -10.91
CA GLY A 64 1.36 1.11 -11.54
C GLY A 64 1.59 2.59 -11.25
N VAL A 65 1.12 3.43 -12.18
CA VAL A 65 1.16 4.89 -12.05
C VAL A 65 -0.24 5.44 -12.24
N LYS A 66 -0.66 6.32 -11.33
CA LYS A 66 -1.93 7.06 -11.41
C LYS A 66 -1.66 8.55 -11.56
N ASN A 67 -2.17 9.14 -12.63
CA ASN A 67 -2.05 10.56 -12.92
C ASN A 67 -3.43 11.20 -13.06
N LYS A 68 -3.63 12.30 -12.32
CA LYS A 68 -4.84 13.14 -12.43
C LYS A 68 -4.77 14.17 -13.55
N VAL A 69 -3.56 14.44 -14.03
CA VAL A 69 -3.33 15.51 -15.01
C VAL A 69 -2.45 15.02 -16.14
N CYS A 70 -2.78 15.46 -17.34
CA CYS A 70 -1.89 15.45 -18.49
C CYS A 70 -1.57 16.90 -18.84
N THR A 71 -0.29 17.23 -19.00
CA THR A 71 0.16 18.61 -19.30
C THR A 71 -0.38 19.10 -20.64
N ILE A 72 -0.46 18.21 -21.63
CA ILE A 72 -0.97 18.54 -22.98
C ILE A 72 -2.46 18.87 -22.89
N CYS A 73 -3.28 18.00 -22.28
CA CYS A 73 -4.69 18.26 -22.04
C CYS A 73 -4.94 19.53 -21.21
N SER A 74 -4.16 19.74 -20.14
CA SER A 74 -4.31 20.90 -19.27
C SER A 74 -4.03 22.21 -20.01
N ARG A 75 -3.02 22.24 -20.88
CA ARG A 75 -2.69 23.43 -21.69
C ARG A 75 -3.75 23.71 -22.76
N ALA A 76 -4.27 22.68 -23.42
CA ALA A 76 -5.32 22.83 -24.42
C ALA A 76 -6.62 23.37 -23.79
N ASN A 77 -7.03 22.78 -22.66
CA ASN A 77 -8.21 23.22 -21.91
C ASN A 77 -8.08 24.69 -21.42
N LYS A 78 -6.89 25.11 -20.95
CA LYS A 78 -6.64 26.52 -20.59
C LYS A 78 -6.81 27.49 -21.75
N LYS A 79 -6.62 27.03 -22.99
CA LYS A 79 -6.80 27.82 -24.22
C LYS A 79 -8.19 27.65 -24.83
N ALA A 80 -9.09 26.90 -24.20
CA ALA A 80 -10.38 26.48 -24.76
C ALA A 80 -10.24 25.83 -26.15
N LEU A 81 -9.16 25.05 -26.34
CA LEU A 81 -8.88 24.30 -27.57
C LEU A 81 -8.89 22.81 -27.29
N ASP A 82 -9.15 22.03 -28.34
CA ASP A 82 -8.97 20.58 -28.29
C ASP A 82 -7.48 20.23 -28.16
N PRO A 83 -7.14 19.21 -27.34
CA PRO A 83 -5.77 18.77 -27.21
C PRO A 83 -5.26 18.18 -28.53
N PRO A 84 -4.01 18.46 -28.93
CA PRO A 84 -3.40 17.79 -30.06
C PRO A 84 -3.33 16.27 -29.79
N ASP A 85 -3.23 15.49 -30.86
CA ASP A 85 -3.06 14.04 -30.74
C ASP A 85 -1.79 13.71 -29.94
N HIS A 86 -1.95 12.89 -28.89
CA HIS A 86 -0.88 12.52 -27.98
C HIS A 86 -1.26 11.30 -27.13
N ILE A 87 -0.24 10.65 -26.56
CA ILE A 87 -0.43 9.62 -25.55
C ILE A 87 -0.82 10.30 -24.23
N CYS A 88 -2.10 10.22 -23.89
CA CYS A 88 -2.61 10.77 -22.65
C CYS A 88 -2.34 9.82 -21.48
N PHE A 89 -1.51 10.25 -20.54
CA PHE A 89 -1.23 9.48 -19.32
C PHE A 89 -2.20 9.78 -18.17
N LYS A 90 -3.22 10.62 -18.37
CA LYS A 90 -4.27 10.86 -17.37
C LYS A 90 -5.15 9.60 -17.27
N ASN A 91 -5.17 8.98 -16.11
CA ASN A 91 -5.85 7.70 -15.88
C ASN A 91 -6.48 7.58 -14.49
N PHE A 92 -6.62 8.69 -13.75
CA PHE A 92 -7.15 8.70 -12.40
C PHE A 92 -7.90 10.00 -12.09
N ASP A 93 -9.14 9.91 -11.62
CA ASP A 93 -9.96 11.08 -11.27
C ASP A 93 -10.26 11.18 -9.76
N GLY A 94 -9.80 10.21 -8.96
CA GLY A 94 -10.03 10.17 -7.51
C GLY A 94 -9.10 11.08 -6.68
N PRO A 95 -9.29 11.09 -5.35
CA PRO A 95 -8.40 11.80 -4.43
C PRO A 95 -7.01 11.16 -4.43
N SER A 96 -5.96 11.96 -4.21
CA SER A 96 -4.57 11.47 -4.27
C SER A 96 -4.31 10.32 -3.29
N THR A 97 -4.98 10.33 -2.12
CA THR A 97 -4.93 9.25 -1.12
C THR A 97 -5.48 7.91 -1.61
N ALA A 98 -6.31 7.89 -2.64
CA ALA A 98 -6.87 6.66 -3.20
C ALA A 98 -6.01 6.06 -4.34
N MET A 99 -4.93 6.72 -4.74
CA MET A 99 -4.05 6.23 -5.81
C MET A 99 -3.37 4.92 -5.44
N GLU A 100 -2.83 4.82 -4.22
CA GLU A 100 -2.22 3.58 -3.72
C GLU A 100 -3.22 2.44 -3.75
N ALA A 101 -4.39 2.63 -3.13
CA ALA A 101 -5.45 1.63 -3.11
C ALA A 101 -5.83 1.16 -4.51
N ALA A 102 -5.93 2.08 -5.48
CA ALA A 102 -6.21 1.73 -6.87
C ALA A 102 -5.08 0.91 -7.52
N ILE A 103 -3.82 1.33 -7.37
CA ILE A 103 -2.66 0.64 -7.97
C ILE A 103 -2.49 -0.76 -7.38
N ILE A 104 -2.51 -0.87 -6.05
CA ILE A 104 -2.32 -2.16 -5.39
C ILE A 104 -3.49 -3.08 -5.72
N THR A 105 -4.74 -2.60 -5.67
CA THR A 105 -5.90 -3.43 -6.01
C THR A 105 -5.87 -3.92 -7.46
N GLU A 106 -5.38 -3.10 -8.41
CA GLU A 106 -5.14 -3.54 -9.79
C GLU A 106 -4.12 -4.69 -9.86
N GLY A 107 -2.99 -4.56 -9.16
CA GLY A 107 -1.99 -5.63 -9.11
C GLY A 107 -2.47 -6.91 -8.44
N PHE A 108 -3.38 -6.83 -7.46
CA PHE A 108 -4.04 -8.02 -6.89
C PHE A 108 -4.98 -8.68 -7.91
N LYS A 109 -5.74 -7.90 -8.68
CA LYS A 109 -6.65 -8.42 -9.70
C LYS A 109 -5.91 -9.09 -10.87
N SER A 110 -4.79 -8.54 -11.30
CA SER A 110 -4.03 -9.08 -12.44
C SER A 110 -3.07 -10.22 -12.07
N SER A 111 -2.84 -10.46 -10.77
CA SER A 111 -1.83 -11.42 -10.28
C SER A 111 -1.95 -12.84 -10.84
N LEU A 112 -3.18 -13.34 -11.03
CA LEU A 112 -3.42 -14.66 -11.61
C LEU A 112 -3.10 -14.71 -13.10
N ASP A 113 -3.50 -13.69 -13.85
CA ASP A 113 -3.27 -13.62 -15.29
C ASP A 113 -1.79 -13.36 -15.61
N ASP A 114 -1.15 -12.49 -14.84
CA ASP A 114 0.24 -12.08 -15.07
C ASP A 114 1.25 -13.14 -14.62
N HIS A 115 0.98 -13.81 -13.48
CA HIS A 115 1.98 -14.68 -12.81
C HIS A 115 1.44 -16.05 -12.38
N GLY A 116 0.13 -16.29 -12.43
CA GLY A 116 -0.47 -17.52 -11.91
C GLY A 116 -0.38 -17.64 -10.37
N LEU A 117 -0.30 -16.50 -9.67
CA LEU A 117 -0.09 -16.43 -8.22
C LEU A 117 -1.30 -15.87 -7.49
N ILE A 118 -1.54 -16.38 -6.28
CA ILE A 118 -2.49 -15.81 -5.32
C ILE A 118 -1.70 -15.07 -4.25
N TYR A 119 -2.00 -13.78 -4.07
CA TYR A 119 -1.44 -12.99 -2.97
C TYR A 119 -2.30 -13.18 -1.72
N ASN A 120 -1.95 -14.17 -0.90
CA ASN A 120 -2.78 -14.56 0.26
C ASN A 120 -2.59 -13.65 1.48
N GLN A 121 -1.45 -12.97 1.60
CA GLN A 121 -1.16 -12.02 2.65
C GLN A 121 -0.62 -10.72 2.08
N TYR A 122 -1.14 -9.60 2.58
CA TYR A 122 -0.69 -8.27 2.27
C TYR A 122 0.01 -7.66 3.49
N VAL A 123 1.33 -7.52 3.39
CA VAL A 123 2.16 -6.82 4.38
C VAL A 123 2.20 -5.36 3.98
N ALA A 124 1.67 -4.49 4.82
CA ALA A 124 1.57 -3.08 4.49
C ALA A 124 1.59 -2.20 5.73
N ASP A 125 1.61 -0.91 5.46
CA ASP A 125 1.41 0.09 6.49
C ASP A 125 -0.01 0.02 7.06
N GLY A 126 -0.19 0.65 8.21
CA GLY A 126 -1.45 0.65 8.95
C GLY A 126 -2.61 1.38 8.28
N ASP A 127 -2.48 1.77 7.02
CA ASP A 127 -3.53 2.41 6.26
C ASP A 127 -4.64 1.40 5.95
N SER A 128 -5.86 1.77 6.33
CA SER A 128 -7.03 0.88 6.25
C SER A 128 -7.69 0.90 4.87
N SER A 129 -7.48 1.96 4.08
CA SER A 129 -8.10 2.16 2.77
C SER A 129 -7.64 1.15 1.72
N THR A 130 -6.34 0.88 1.63
CA THR A 130 -5.78 -0.06 0.65
C THR A 130 -6.29 -1.47 0.89
N TYR A 131 -6.20 -1.98 2.14
CA TYR A 131 -6.70 -3.31 2.47
C TYR A 131 -8.22 -3.43 2.31
N ALA A 132 -8.99 -2.39 2.67
CA ALA A 132 -10.43 -2.38 2.44
C ALA A 132 -10.77 -2.47 0.94
N SER A 133 -10.02 -1.78 0.08
CA SER A 133 -10.18 -1.84 -1.37
C SER A 133 -9.91 -3.25 -1.91
N ILE A 134 -8.81 -3.88 -1.49
CA ILE A 134 -8.47 -5.27 -1.84
C ILE A 134 -9.61 -6.21 -1.41
N ARG A 135 -10.04 -6.13 -0.14
CA ARG A 135 -11.09 -7.00 0.42
C ARG A 135 -12.42 -6.85 -0.33
N ASN A 136 -12.82 -5.63 -0.65
CA ASN A 136 -14.05 -5.35 -1.38
C ASN A 136 -13.97 -5.81 -2.83
N SER A 137 -12.77 -5.78 -3.42
CA SER A 137 -12.58 -6.20 -4.81
C SER A 137 -12.63 -7.71 -5.02
N ARG A 138 -12.48 -8.51 -3.95
CA ARG A 138 -12.46 -9.98 -3.97
C ARG A 138 -11.66 -10.54 -5.15
N PRO A 139 -10.34 -10.32 -5.19
CA PRO A 139 -9.50 -10.69 -6.34
C PRO A 139 -9.43 -12.20 -6.57
N TYR A 140 -9.75 -13.01 -5.56
CA TYR A 140 -9.69 -14.46 -5.61
C TYR A 140 -11.01 -15.06 -5.12
N GLU A 141 -11.51 -16.10 -5.80
CA GLU A 141 -12.75 -16.79 -5.44
C GLU A 141 -12.62 -17.61 -4.15
N SER A 142 -11.48 -18.31 -3.99
CA SER A 142 -11.28 -19.29 -2.92
C SER A 142 -10.51 -18.76 -1.71
N VAL A 143 -9.87 -17.59 -1.82
CA VAL A 143 -8.94 -17.08 -0.81
C VAL A 143 -9.30 -15.65 -0.41
N THR A 144 -9.48 -15.42 0.89
CA THR A 144 -9.56 -14.07 1.45
C THR A 144 -8.16 -13.59 1.81
N VAL A 145 -7.77 -12.42 1.30
CA VAL A 145 -6.45 -11.82 1.58
C VAL A 145 -6.35 -11.45 3.06
N GLY A 146 -5.34 -11.96 3.75
CA GLY A 146 -4.99 -11.55 5.11
C GLY A 146 -4.20 -10.24 5.12
N LYS A 147 -4.43 -9.39 6.14
CA LYS A 147 -3.60 -8.20 6.38
C LYS A 147 -2.53 -8.53 7.44
N VAL A 148 -1.29 -8.15 7.16
CA VAL A 148 -0.19 -8.18 8.14
C VAL A 148 0.32 -6.75 8.32
N GLU A 149 0.27 -6.27 9.56
CA GLU A 149 0.70 -4.92 9.91
C GLU A 149 2.22 -4.81 9.94
N CYS A 150 2.76 -3.74 9.35
CA CYS A 150 4.18 -3.42 9.45
C CYS A 150 4.56 -3.12 10.91
N LYS A 151 5.43 -3.95 11.52
CA LYS A 151 5.91 -3.80 12.91
C LYS A 151 6.41 -2.38 13.21
N ASN A 152 7.14 -1.77 12.28
CA ASN A 152 7.64 -0.41 12.45
C ASN A 152 6.52 0.62 12.56
N HIS A 153 5.48 0.49 11.74
CA HIS A 153 4.31 1.36 11.77
C HIS A 153 3.44 1.12 12.99
N LEU A 154 3.24 -0.14 13.37
CA LEU A 154 2.53 -0.50 14.60
C LEU A 154 3.19 0.13 15.83
N LEU A 155 4.50 -0.05 16.01
CA LEU A 155 5.24 0.50 17.14
C LEU A 155 5.27 2.04 17.13
N ARG A 156 5.35 2.66 15.94
CA ARG A 156 5.26 4.12 15.79
C ARG A 156 3.87 4.63 16.20
N ASN A 157 2.80 3.96 15.77
CA ASN A 157 1.43 4.33 16.10
C ASN A 157 1.16 4.16 17.60
N TYR A 158 1.66 3.08 18.20
CA TYR A 158 1.64 2.89 19.65
C TYR A 158 2.33 4.04 20.39
N CYS A 159 3.54 4.45 19.98
CA CYS A 159 4.24 5.59 20.57
C CYS A 159 3.46 6.90 20.42
N LYS A 160 2.85 7.16 19.25
CA LYS A 160 2.02 8.34 19.03
C LYS A 160 0.83 8.39 20.00
N ALA A 161 0.18 7.24 20.24
CA ALA A 161 -0.93 7.15 21.19
C ALA A 161 -0.47 7.44 22.63
N LEU A 162 0.67 6.88 23.07
CA LEU A 162 1.26 7.18 24.37
C LEU A 162 1.57 8.68 24.54
N LEU A 163 2.15 9.31 23.52
CA LEU A 163 2.46 10.73 23.53
C LEU A 163 1.20 11.61 23.55
N SER A 164 0.13 11.21 22.85
CA SER A 164 -1.16 11.89 22.89
C SER A 164 -1.77 11.87 24.30
N ILE A 165 -1.65 10.76 25.02
CA ILE A 165 -2.07 10.66 26.43
C ILE A 165 -1.18 11.57 27.32
N ALA A 166 0.13 11.57 27.08
CA ALA A 166 1.08 12.39 27.84
C ALA A 166 0.84 13.91 27.66
N THR A 167 0.31 14.36 26.53
CA THR A 167 -0.02 15.78 26.32
C THR A 167 -1.41 16.17 26.83
N ASN A 168 -2.31 15.21 27.05
CA ASN A 168 -3.68 15.48 27.48
C ASN A 168 -3.76 15.90 28.95
N THR A 169 -4.11 17.17 29.20
CA THR A 169 -4.18 17.78 30.55
C THR A 169 -5.26 17.20 31.46
N LYS A 170 -6.18 16.37 30.95
CA LYS A 170 -7.13 15.60 31.75
C LYS A 170 -6.44 14.67 32.76
N TYR A 171 -5.24 14.19 32.45
CA TYR A 171 -4.51 13.24 33.29
C TYR A 171 -3.50 13.93 34.23
N PRO A 172 -3.23 13.34 35.42
CA PRO A 172 -2.28 13.90 36.39
C PRO A 172 -0.89 14.16 35.79
N ILE A 173 -0.30 15.32 36.11
CA ILE A 173 0.97 15.77 35.54
C ILE A 173 2.12 14.77 35.78
N ARG A 174 2.13 14.08 36.93
CA ARG A 174 3.12 13.06 37.28
C ARG A 174 3.06 11.86 36.31
N ALA A 175 1.86 11.36 36.02
CA ALA A 175 1.65 10.25 35.08
C ALA A 175 2.03 10.65 33.64
N ARG A 176 1.67 11.88 33.24
CA ARG A 176 2.04 12.44 31.93
C ARG A 176 3.54 12.56 31.73
N LYS A 177 4.26 13.05 32.75
CA LYS A 177 5.72 13.16 32.73
C LYS A 177 6.38 11.77 32.65
N LEU A 178 5.90 10.82 33.45
CA LEU A 178 6.41 9.44 33.42
C LEU A 178 6.27 8.80 32.03
N LEU A 179 5.11 8.95 31.39
CA LEU A 179 4.88 8.46 30.02
C LEU A 179 5.81 9.15 29.01
N LYS A 180 5.92 10.48 29.07
CA LYS A 180 6.76 11.26 28.16
C LYS A 180 8.24 10.90 28.27
N ASP A 181 8.72 10.59 29.47
CA ASP A 181 10.12 10.26 29.72
C ASP A 181 10.45 8.80 29.36
N ASN A 182 9.45 7.90 29.31
CA ASN A 182 9.66 6.47 29.14
C ASN A 182 9.02 5.84 27.88
N TYR A 183 8.27 6.57 27.05
CA TYR A 183 7.53 5.98 25.93
C TYR A 183 8.39 5.13 24.97
N LEU A 184 9.65 5.52 24.73
CA LEU A 184 10.58 4.72 23.93
C LEU A 184 10.97 3.42 24.62
N ARG A 185 11.18 3.41 25.95
CA ARG A 185 11.47 2.17 26.69
C ARG A 185 10.28 1.22 26.64
N ILE A 186 9.05 1.75 26.74
CA ILE A 186 7.82 0.97 26.63
C ILE A 186 7.73 0.33 25.24
N ARG A 187 8.11 1.05 24.17
CA ARG A 187 8.17 0.51 22.80
C ARG A 187 9.05 -0.75 22.71
N TRP A 188 10.21 -0.76 23.37
CA TRP A 188 11.14 -1.90 23.32
C TRP A 188 10.74 -3.08 24.21
N GLY A 189 9.83 -2.87 25.17
CA GLY A 189 9.34 -3.94 26.05
C GLY A 189 8.20 -4.78 25.49
N ILE A 190 7.81 -4.56 24.23
CA ILE A 190 6.72 -5.29 23.53
C ILE A 190 7.29 -6.40 22.62
N ASP A 191 8.60 -6.42 22.41
CA ASP A 191 9.34 -7.46 21.67
C ASP A 191 9.73 -8.64 22.56
#